data_AF-A0A9W4TC28-F1
#
_entry.id   AF-A0A9W4TC28-F1
#
_cell.length_a   1.000
_cell.length_b   1.000
_cell.length_c   1.000
_cell.angle_alpha   90.00
_cell.angle_beta   90.00
_cell.angle_gamma   90.00
#
_symmetry.space_group_name_H-M   'P 1'
#
loop_
_entity.id
_entity.type
_entity.pdbx_description
1 polymer ?
#
loop_
_entity_poly.entity_id
_entity_poly.type
_entity_poly.pdbx_seq_one_letter_code
_entity_poly.pdbx_strand_id
1 'polypeptide(L)'
;MKKLFALFLVATALSCGSEDQENQNVAQSAVSSESVLDGKMLSFKDEESFVKEYSDLAILSKDQLQKWISDKKVTALLNTSNDSVVIQEDIISKSRLIYSDALKSILNAESKVKIGNKMLWLNERSFYLLSENEVNKTPEELFSLKDKLEVYGQLLGMADSAGKRTGRGIMPNENLVKTFVSEEVNVNGTRHRNVVEIFNETIYFSGTNSVQTSKMYLRTTMQYRSCSTWRCSWKENMYPRTLTTVGFHCSVCDIGHSFWSNRLSFPAATVSGSQMYLLAEWRFIAPVANPHINYAISGTFICTVVGHAMPVNVSWY
;
A
#
# COMPACT_ATOMS: atom_id res chain seq x y z
N MET A 1 60.77 42.64 -21.58
CA MET A 1 59.91 42.61 -20.39
C MET A 1 59.01 43.83 -20.39
N LYS A 2 57.81 43.69 -20.95
CA LYS A 2 56.79 44.74 -21.06
C LYS A 2 55.41 44.10 -20.92
N LYS A 3 54.55 44.88 -20.28
CA LYS A 3 53.20 44.61 -19.81
C LYS A 3 52.20 44.41 -20.98
N LEU A 4 51.09 43.74 -20.64
CA LEU A 4 49.70 43.97 -21.08
C LEU A 4 49.49 44.47 -22.51
N PHE A 5 48.86 43.63 -23.34
CA PHE A 5 48.04 44.10 -24.45
C PHE A 5 46.60 43.62 -24.25
N ALA A 6 45.71 44.61 -24.15
CA ALA A 6 44.28 44.47 -24.25
C ALA A 6 43.83 44.82 -25.69
N LEU A 7 42.61 44.40 -26.02
CA LEU A 7 41.74 44.79 -27.13
C LEU A 7 42.05 44.26 -28.54
N PHE A 8 41.07 43.52 -29.08
CA PHE A 8 40.41 43.91 -30.33
C PHE A 8 38.90 43.68 -30.22
N LEU A 9 38.14 44.64 -30.74
CA LEU A 9 36.70 44.85 -30.61
C LEU A 9 36.16 45.12 -32.03
N VAL A 10 34.91 44.72 -32.31
CA VAL A 10 34.00 45.17 -33.41
C VAL A 10 34.33 44.57 -34.80
N ALA A 11 33.44 44.13 -35.71
CA ALA A 11 31.98 44.13 -35.98
C ALA A 11 31.73 42.93 -36.96
N THR A 12 30.55 42.40 -37.30
CA THR A 12 29.24 43.01 -37.65
C THR A 12 28.19 41.90 -37.80
N ALA A 13 26.93 42.32 -37.66
CA ALA A 13 25.68 41.56 -37.77
C ALA A 13 25.36 40.97 -39.15
N LEU A 14 24.68 39.82 -39.12
CA LEU A 14 23.63 39.32 -40.04
C LEU A 14 22.74 38.43 -39.14
N SER A 15 21.59 38.87 -38.62
CA SER A 15 20.26 38.96 -39.25
C SER A 15 19.81 37.68 -39.98
N CYS A 16 18.54 37.32 -39.71
CA CYS A 16 17.69 36.25 -40.27
C CYS A 16 17.74 34.92 -39.49
N GLY A 17 16.67 34.42 -38.88
CA GLY A 17 15.27 34.84 -38.82
C GLY A 17 14.54 34.04 -37.75
N SER A 18 13.51 34.65 -37.17
CA SER A 18 12.66 34.08 -36.14
C SER A 18 11.27 33.82 -36.72
N GLU A 19 11.00 32.57 -37.06
CA GLU A 19 9.70 31.91 -37.34
C GLU A 19 10.05 30.42 -37.07
N ASP A 20 9.55 29.72 -36.05
CA ASP A 20 8.14 29.45 -35.76
C ASP A 20 7.86 29.35 -34.25
N GLN A 21 6.77 30.00 -33.84
CA GLN A 21 6.00 29.64 -32.65
C GLN A 21 5.24 28.34 -32.93
N GLU A 22 5.81 27.19 -32.57
CA GLU A 22 5.02 25.97 -32.35
C GLU A 22 4.77 25.76 -30.87
N ASN A 23 3.51 25.97 -30.49
CA ASN A 23 2.78 25.39 -29.36
C ASN A 23 3.64 24.66 -28.30
N GLN A 24 3.96 25.38 -27.22
CA GLN A 24 4.24 24.78 -25.92
C GLN A 24 2.99 24.07 -25.38
N ASN A 25 2.70 22.88 -25.88
CA ASN A 25 2.08 21.82 -25.10
C ASN A 25 3.20 20.93 -24.56
N VAL A 26 4.02 21.51 -23.67
CA VAL A 26 4.87 20.69 -22.82
C VAL A 26 3.94 20.09 -21.78
N ALA A 27 3.55 18.83 -22.02
CA ALA A 27 2.86 18.01 -21.05
C ALA A 27 3.54 18.17 -19.69
N GLN A 28 2.73 18.54 -18.70
CA GLN A 28 3.10 18.54 -17.30
C GLN A 28 3.23 17.08 -16.86
N SER A 29 4.35 16.44 -17.20
CA SER A 29 4.59 15.04 -16.87
C SER A 29 6.08 14.82 -16.59
N ALA A 30 6.51 15.38 -15.47
CA ALA A 30 7.57 14.81 -14.67
C ALA A 30 7.13 14.97 -13.22
N VAL A 31 6.36 14.01 -12.71
CA VAL A 31 6.29 13.79 -11.26
C VAL A 31 7.73 13.52 -10.86
N SER A 32 8.37 14.48 -10.20
CA SER A 32 9.72 14.32 -9.67
C SER A 32 9.68 13.13 -8.72
N SER A 33 10.21 11.99 -9.18
CA SER A 33 10.25 10.75 -8.43
C SER A 33 11.00 10.96 -7.12
N GLU A 34 10.36 10.76 -5.97
CA GLU A 34 11.00 10.93 -4.66
C GLU A 34 11.90 9.74 -4.29
N SER A 35 11.80 8.66 -5.06
CA SER A 35 12.62 7.46 -4.96
C SER A 35 13.62 7.33 -6.11
N VAL A 36 14.79 6.74 -5.86
CA VAL A 36 15.73 6.29 -6.91
C VAL A 36 16.04 4.82 -6.70
N LEU A 37 16.26 4.06 -7.78
CA LEU A 37 16.72 2.68 -7.68
C LEU A 37 18.21 2.64 -7.28
N ASP A 38 18.51 2.05 -6.12
CA ASP A 38 19.85 1.82 -5.60
C ASP A 38 20.11 0.30 -5.56
N GLY A 39 20.86 -0.18 -6.54
CA GLY A 39 21.03 -1.62 -6.78
C GLY A 39 19.69 -2.31 -7.07
N LYS A 40 19.22 -3.14 -6.12
CA LYS A 40 17.94 -3.89 -6.20
C LYS A 40 16.83 -3.31 -5.34
N MET A 41 17.04 -2.16 -4.70
CA MET A 41 16.09 -1.57 -3.75
C MET A 41 15.74 -0.15 -4.16
N LEU A 42 14.52 0.26 -3.86
CA LEU A 42 14.19 1.68 -3.91
C LEU A 42 14.82 2.40 -2.72
N SER A 43 15.37 3.56 -3.00
CA SER A 43 16.00 4.47 -2.05
C SER A 43 15.25 5.77 -1.99
N PHE A 44 14.84 6.16 -0.79
CA PHE A 44 14.19 7.42 -0.48
C PHE A 44 15.16 8.33 0.26
N LYS A 45 15.04 9.64 0.07
CA LYS A 45 15.91 10.62 0.72
C LYS A 45 15.77 10.59 2.25
N ASP A 46 14.54 10.51 2.74
CA ASP A 46 14.16 10.59 4.15
C ASP A 46 12.80 9.89 4.39
N GLU A 47 12.39 9.83 5.66
CA GLU A 47 11.12 9.23 6.07
C GLU A 47 9.91 9.94 5.43
N GLU A 48 9.97 11.26 5.27
CA GLU A 48 8.89 12.07 4.69
C GLU A 48 8.67 11.68 3.22
N SER A 49 9.75 11.60 2.44
CA SER A 49 9.71 11.18 1.03
C SER A 49 9.18 9.75 0.87
N PHE A 50 9.57 8.84 1.78
CA PHE A 50 9.03 7.47 1.79
C PHE A 50 7.53 7.44 2.07
N VAL A 51 7.08 8.15 3.10
CA VAL A 51 5.66 8.20 3.50
C VAL A 51 4.81 8.85 2.43
N LYS A 52 5.33 9.89 1.77
CA LYS A 52 4.64 10.58 0.70
C LYS A 52 4.48 9.68 -0.53
N GLU A 53 5.54 9.08 -1.07
CA GLU A 53 5.41 8.16 -2.22
C GLU A 53 4.50 6.98 -1.87
N TYR A 54 4.61 6.40 -0.67
CA TYR A 54 3.67 5.37 -0.19
C TYR A 54 2.21 5.83 -0.24
N SER A 55 1.94 7.07 0.18
CA SER A 55 0.60 7.64 0.18
C SER A 55 0.09 7.93 -1.23
N ASP A 56 0.96 8.39 -2.12
CA ASP A 56 0.67 8.61 -3.55
C ASP A 56 0.39 7.29 -4.27
N LEU A 57 1.06 6.20 -3.90
CA LEU A 57 0.79 4.86 -4.44
C LEU A 57 -0.50 4.24 -3.89
N ALA A 58 -0.87 4.55 -2.64
CA ALA A 58 -2.06 3.99 -2.00
C ALA A 58 -3.38 4.32 -2.71
N ILE A 59 -3.40 5.35 -3.57
CA ILE A 59 -4.57 5.74 -4.36
C ILE A 59 -4.60 5.13 -5.78
N LEU A 60 -3.55 4.44 -6.19
CA LEU A 60 -3.43 3.87 -7.53
C LEU A 60 -4.13 2.52 -7.63
N SER A 61 -4.70 2.23 -8.82
CA SER A 61 -5.18 0.90 -9.14
C SER A 61 -4.02 -0.10 -9.29
N LYS A 62 -4.32 -1.40 -9.21
CA LYS A 62 -3.33 -2.45 -9.42
C LYS A 62 -2.57 -2.30 -10.74
N ASP A 63 -3.25 -1.97 -11.84
CA ASP A 63 -2.59 -1.76 -13.15
C ASP A 63 -1.70 -0.52 -13.15
N GLN A 64 -2.12 0.55 -12.49
CA GLN A 64 -1.30 1.76 -12.31
C GLN A 64 -0.06 1.48 -11.46
N LEU A 65 -0.19 0.68 -10.40
CA LEU A 65 0.93 0.21 -9.59
C LEU A 65 1.91 -0.65 -10.40
N GLN A 66 1.40 -1.58 -11.22
CA GLN A 66 2.23 -2.40 -12.11
C GLN A 66 3.02 -1.56 -13.11
N LYS A 67 2.37 -0.53 -13.68
CA LYS A 67 3.03 0.44 -14.54
C LYS A 67 4.13 1.20 -13.79
N TRP A 68 3.82 1.73 -12.59
CA TRP A 68 4.81 2.43 -11.77
C TRP A 68 6.01 1.53 -11.42
N ILE A 69 5.78 0.28 -11.02
CA ILE A 69 6.85 -0.69 -10.72
C ILE A 69 7.75 -0.90 -11.95
N SER A 70 7.12 -1.05 -13.13
CA SER A 70 7.83 -1.23 -14.40
C SER A 70 8.67 0.00 -14.76
N ASP A 71 8.13 1.20 -14.55
CA ASP A 71 8.81 2.47 -14.81
C ASP A 71 10.02 2.65 -13.86
N LYS A 72 9.91 2.21 -12.59
CA LYS A 72 11.03 2.19 -11.64
C LYS A 72 12.06 1.08 -11.89
N LYS A 73 11.71 0.08 -12.72
CA LYS A 73 12.55 -1.11 -13.01
C LYS A 73 12.94 -1.90 -11.75
N VAL A 74 12.09 -1.91 -10.74
CA VAL A 74 12.29 -2.67 -9.50
C VAL A 74 11.59 -4.02 -9.60
N THR A 75 12.22 -5.09 -9.10
CA THR A 75 11.51 -6.34 -8.83
C THR A 75 10.80 -6.18 -7.49
N ALA A 76 9.56 -5.70 -7.53
CA ALA A 76 8.77 -5.40 -6.33
C ALA A 76 8.18 -6.66 -5.66
N LEU A 77 7.96 -6.58 -4.35
CA LEU A 77 7.26 -7.60 -3.57
C LEU A 77 5.85 -7.86 -4.11
N LEU A 78 5.17 -6.85 -4.65
CA LEU A 78 3.83 -7.01 -5.24
C LEU A 78 3.82 -8.08 -6.34
N ASN A 79 4.91 -8.21 -7.09
CA ASN A 79 5.00 -9.10 -8.25
C ASN A 79 5.44 -10.52 -7.89
N THR A 80 6.09 -10.68 -6.73
CA THR A 80 6.61 -11.98 -6.27
C THR A 80 5.81 -12.56 -5.11
N SER A 81 5.04 -11.73 -4.39
CA SER A 81 4.24 -12.17 -3.27
C SER A 81 3.13 -13.09 -3.76
N ASN A 82 3.14 -14.32 -3.28
CA ASN A 82 2.03 -15.22 -3.50
C ASN A 82 0.98 -14.96 -2.41
N ASP A 83 0.03 -14.08 -2.68
CA ASP A 83 -1.10 -13.83 -1.78
C ASP A 83 -1.99 -15.07 -1.56
N SER A 84 -1.72 -16.15 -2.32
CA SER A 84 -2.33 -17.46 -2.14
C SER A 84 -1.72 -18.28 -1.00
N VAL A 85 -1.12 -17.66 0.03
CA VAL A 85 -0.87 -18.31 1.32
C VAL A 85 -2.23 -18.70 1.94
N VAL A 86 -2.75 -19.79 1.39
CA VAL A 86 -3.41 -20.91 2.00
C VAL A 86 -4.61 -20.52 2.88
N ILE A 87 -5.71 -20.14 2.23
CA ILE A 87 -7.04 -20.45 2.76
C ILE A 87 -7.27 -21.94 2.50
N GLN A 88 -6.57 -22.76 3.29
CA GLN A 88 -6.89 -24.18 3.39
C GLN A 88 -8.18 -24.28 4.19
N GLU A 89 -9.19 -24.91 3.60
CA GLU A 89 -10.50 -25.13 4.22
C GLU A 89 -11.26 -23.81 4.50
N ASP A 90 -12.43 -23.88 5.14
CA ASP A 90 -13.25 -22.70 5.45
C ASP A 90 -12.71 -21.86 6.62
N ILE A 91 -11.48 -22.13 7.06
CA ILE A 91 -10.85 -21.49 8.22
C ILE A 91 -9.89 -20.41 7.73
N ILE A 92 -10.22 -19.16 8.00
CA ILE A 92 -9.36 -18.00 7.73
C ILE A 92 -8.79 -17.51 9.06
N SER A 93 -7.46 -17.56 9.21
CA SER A 93 -6.82 -17.11 10.45
C SER A 93 -6.95 -15.60 10.63
N LYS A 94 -7.41 -15.17 11.81
CA LYS A 94 -7.42 -13.76 12.24
C LYS A 94 -6.01 -13.20 12.46
N SER A 95 -5.01 -14.05 12.66
CA SER A 95 -3.61 -13.63 12.83
C SER A 95 -2.87 -13.42 11.50
N ARG A 96 -3.55 -13.65 10.36
CA ARG A 96 -2.96 -13.43 9.04
C ARG A 96 -2.54 -11.96 8.89
N LEU A 97 -1.35 -11.76 8.35
CA LEU A 97 -0.84 -10.45 8.00
C LEU A 97 -1.08 -10.20 6.50
N ILE A 98 -1.59 -9.01 6.17
CA ILE A 98 -1.78 -8.54 4.80
C ILE A 98 -1.10 -7.17 4.71
N TYR A 99 -0.29 -6.99 3.66
CA TYR A 99 0.27 -5.68 3.32
C TYR A 99 -0.51 -5.07 2.18
N SER A 100 -0.58 -3.74 2.15
CA SER A 100 -1.18 -3.04 1.03
C SER A 100 -0.40 -3.25 -0.28
N ASP A 101 -1.09 -3.21 -1.42
CA ASP A 101 -0.44 -3.29 -2.73
C ASP A 101 0.56 -2.14 -2.94
N ALA A 102 0.29 -0.98 -2.34
CA ALA A 102 1.19 0.17 -2.32
C ALA A 102 2.50 -0.12 -1.57
N LEU A 103 2.43 -0.66 -0.33
CA LEU A 103 3.63 -1.02 0.43
C LEU A 103 4.44 -2.10 -0.30
N LYS A 104 3.74 -3.13 -0.81
CA LYS A 104 4.37 -4.18 -1.62
C LYS A 104 5.02 -3.66 -2.91
N SER A 105 4.54 -2.55 -3.46
CA SER A 105 5.14 -1.94 -4.66
C SER A 105 6.47 -1.25 -4.34
N ILE A 106 6.61 -0.66 -3.16
CA ILE A 106 7.83 0.02 -2.72
C ILE A 106 8.93 -0.96 -2.33
N LEU A 107 8.55 -2.03 -1.65
CA LEU A 107 9.51 -3.04 -1.21
C LEU A 107 10.00 -3.86 -2.40
N ASN A 108 11.29 -4.20 -2.41
CA ASN A 108 11.79 -5.18 -3.37
C ASN A 108 11.26 -6.60 -3.05
N ALA A 109 11.56 -7.57 -3.92
CA ALA A 109 11.11 -8.95 -3.77
C ALA A 109 11.52 -9.64 -2.46
N GLU A 110 12.55 -9.13 -1.77
CA GLU A 110 13.04 -9.62 -0.48
C GLU A 110 12.50 -8.81 0.71
N SER A 111 11.48 -7.96 0.47
CA SER A 111 10.87 -7.06 1.46
C SER A 111 11.83 -5.99 2.01
N LYS A 112 12.76 -5.49 1.19
CA LYS A 112 13.75 -4.47 1.59
C LYS A 112 13.53 -3.12 0.92
N VAL A 113 13.96 -2.05 1.60
CA VAL A 113 13.92 -0.66 1.14
C VAL A 113 15.04 0.15 1.79
N LYS A 114 15.47 1.24 1.16
CA LYS A 114 16.43 2.19 1.72
C LYS A 114 15.76 3.53 2.03
N ILE A 115 15.94 4.05 3.24
CA ILE A 115 15.44 5.37 3.67
C ILE A 115 16.62 6.17 4.24
N GLY A 116 17.01 7.25 3.55
CA GLY A 116 18.27 7.93 3.79
C GLY A 116 19.45 6.96 3.65
N ASN A 117 20.28 6.87 4.69
CA ASN A 117 21.40 5.92 4.73
C ASN A 117 21.05 4.58 5.39
N LYS A 118 19.77 4.35 5.70
CA LYS A 118 19.33 3.17 6.45
C LYS A 118 18.74 2.13 5.51
N MET A 119 19.29 0.92 5.56
CA MET A 119 18.78 -0.24 4.84
C MET A 119 17.83 -0.98 5.74
N LEU A 120 16.58 -1.15 5.31
CA LEU A 120 15.52 -1.74 6.12
C LEU A 120 15.01 -3.02 5.49
N TRP A 121 14.70 -4.00 6.33
CA TRP A 121 13.98 -5.22 5.96
C TRP A 121 12.66 -5.27 6.71
N LEU A 122 11.56 -5.31 5.98
CA LEU A 122 10.25 -5.57 6.54
C LEU A 122 10.08 -7.08 6.72
N ASN A 123 9.93 -7.50 7.96
CA ASN A 123 9.50 -8.85 8.29
C ASN A 123 8.37 -8.79 9.31
N GLU A 124 7.27 -9.47 8.98
CA GLU A 124 6.01 -9.35 9.71
C GLU A 124 5.64 -7.87 9.95
N ARG A 125 5.69 -7.42 11.20
CA ARG A 125 5.28 -6.06 11.59
C ARG A 125 6.44 -5.12 11.83
N SER A 126 7.68 -5.55 11.61
CA SER A 126 8.87 -4.78 12.00
C SER A 126 9.74 -4.44 10.80
N PHE A 127 10.14 -3.18 10.71
CA PHE A 127 11.24 -2.73 9.88
C PHE A 127 12.53 -2.89 10.69
N TYR A 128 13.31 -3.90 10.35
CA TYR A 128 14.62 -4.15 10.95
C TYR A 128 15.69 -3.36 10.21
N LEU A 129 16.59 -2.71 10.96
CA LEU A 129 17.76 -2.05 10.42
C LEU A 129 18.82 -3.11 10.08
N LEU A 130 19.31 -3.07 8.84
CA LEU A 130 20.37 -3.95 8.35
C LEU A 130 21.71 -3.22 8.33
N SER A 131 22.77 -3.87 8.81
CA SER A 131 24.15 -3.44 8.55
C SER A 131 24.63 -3.87 7.16
N GLU A 132 25.73 -3.32 6.67
CA GLU A 132 26.25 -3.56 5.30
C GLU A 132 26.42 -5.05 4.96
N ASN A 133 26.87 -5.86 5.92
CA ASN A 133 27.04 -7.31 5.78
C ASN A 133 25.72 -8.10 5.80
N GLU A 134 24.60 -7.47 6.15
CA GLU A 134 23.27 -8.09 6.22
C GLU A 134 22.40 -7.75 5.01
N VAL A 135 22.67 -6.61 4.35
CA VAL A 135 21.90 -6.13 3.19
C VAL A 135 21.75 -7.18 2.09
N ASN A 136 22.80 -7.97 1.85
CA ASN A 136 22.83 -8.98 0.78
C ASN A 136 22.34 -10.37 1.21
N LYS A 137 21.94 -10.56 2.47
CA LYS A 137 21.41 -11.84 2.97
C LYS A 137 19.98 -12.06 2.48
N THR A 138 19.64 -13.32 2.21
CA THR A 138 18.27 -13.74 1.86
C THR A 138 17.30 -13.55 3.04
N PRO A 139 15.98 -13.49 2.80
CA PRO A 139 14.98 -13.45 3.87
C PRO A 139 15.12 -14.59 4.89
N GLU A 140 15.46 -15.80 4.43
CA GLU A 140 15.66 -16.98 5.30
C GLU A 140 16.87 -16.80 6.23
N GLU A 141 17.98 -16.27 5.71
CA GLU A 141 19.16 -15.95 6.50
C GLU A 141 18.88 -14.83 7.51
N LEU A 142 18.14 -13.78 7.11
CA LEU A 142 17.76 -12.68 7.99
C LEU A 142 16.80 -13.13 9.09
N PHE A 143 15.89 -14.06 8.80
CA PHE A 143 14.97 -14.60 9.80
C PHE A 143 15.71 -15.26 10.97
N SER A 144 16.81 -15.95 10.70
CA SER A 144 17.65 -16.56 11.76
C SER A 144 18.37 -15.54 12.65
N LEU A 145 18.44 -14.28 12.22
CA LEU A 145 19.11 -13.18 12.91
C LEU A 145 18.15 -12.17 13.51
N LYS A 146 16.84 -12.30 13.26
CA LYS A 146 15.83 -11.27 13.55
C LYS A 146 15.89 -10.73 14.99
N ASP A 147 16.15 -11.58 15.97
CA ASP A 147 16.18 -11.22 17.39
C ASP A 147 17.43 -10.39 17.77
N LYS A 148 18.43 -10.31 16.88
CA LYS A 148 19.65 -9.51 17.03
C LYS A 148 19.58 -8.20 16.23
N LEU A 149 18.61 -8.06 15.33
CA LEU A 149 18.46 -6.88 14.49
C LEU A 149 17.75 -5.77 15.27
N GLU A 150 18.21 -4.54 15.09
CA GLU A 150 17.57 -3.36 15.68
C GLU A 150 16.23 -3.08 14.96
N VAL A 151 15.16 -2.84 15.72
CA VAL A 151 13.86 -2.44 15.17
C VAL A 151 13.84 -0.94 14.93
N TYR A 152 13.92 -0.54 13.66
CA TYR A 152 13.87 0.84 13.22
C TYR A 152 12.46 1.44 13.27
N GLY A 153 11.48 0.64 12.88
CA GLY A 153 10.09 1.05 12.77
C GLY A 153 9.16 -0.15 12.73
N GLN A 154 7.86 0.10 12.72
CA GLN A 154 6.85 -0.94 12.81
C GLN A 154 5.61 -0.61 11.98
N LEU A 155 4.99 -1.65 11.46
CA LEU A 155 3.59 -1.67 11.07
C LEU A 155 2.76 -1.99 12.32
N LEU A 156 2.28 -0.96 13.01
CA LEU A 156 1.66 -1.11 14.33
C LEU A 156 0.45 -2.07 14.29
N GLY A 157 0.57 -3.21 14.99
CA GLY A 157 -0.54 -4.04 15.44
C GLY A 157 -0.34 -4.30 16.94
N MET A 158 -1.09 -3.61 17.79
CA MET A 158 -0.74 -3.42 19.20
C MET A 158 -1.59 -4.23 20.19
N ALA A 159 -2.03 -5.45 19.87
CA ALA A 159 -2.80 -6.24 20.82
C ALA A 159 -2.00 -6.58 22.11
N ASP A 160 -0.67 -6.71 22.04
CA ASP A 160 0.14 -7.29 23.13
C ASP A 160 1.04 -6.30 23.91
N SER A 161 0.92 -4.98 23.66
CA SER A 161 1.80 -3.98 24.33
C SER A 161 1.06 -3.05 25.30
N ALA A 162 -0.17 -3.38 25.65
CA ALA A 162 -0.99 -2.69 26.67
C ALA A 162 -0.31 -2.56 28.05
N GLY A 163 0.77 -3.30 28.32
CA GLY A 163 1.45 -3.30 29.62
C GLY A 163 2.47 -2.18 29.89
N LYS A 164 2.95 -1.38 28.91
CA LYS A 164 4.16 -0.54 29.16
C LYS A 164 4.22 0.85 28.51
N ARG A 165 3.11 1.53 28.24
CA ARG A 165 3.15 2.94 27.77
C ARG A 165 2.12 3.81 28.48
N THR A 166 2.50 4.38 29.62
CA THR A 166 1.68 5.29 30.44
C THR A 166 1.58 6.73 29.88
N GLY A 167 1.77 6.96 28.58
CA GLY A 167 1.80 8.34 28.06
C GLY A 167 1.77 8.53 26.55
N ARG A 168 1.37 7.53 25.75
CA ARG A 168 1.22 7.70 24.30
C ARG A 168 -0.15 7.24 23.85
N GLY A 169 -0.82 8.12 23.11
CA GLY A 169 -2.16 7.88 22.58
C GLY A 169 -2.23 6.57 21.83
N ILE A 170 -3.20 5.74 22.22
CA ILE A 170 -3.55 4.48 21.58
C ILE A 170 -3.92 4.79 20.14
N MET A 171 -3.23 4.19 19.18
CA MET A 171 -3.62 4.35 17.78
C MET A 171 -4.90 3.53 17.53
N PRO A 172 -5.97 4.18 17.06
CA PRO A 172 -7.19 3.49 16.70
C PRO A 172 -6.96 2.48 15.56
N ASN A 173 -7.55 1.29 15.64
CA ASN A 173 -7.50 0.23 14.61
C ASN A 173 -6.12 -0.39 14.40
N GLU A 174 -5.63 -1.05 15.43
CA GLU A 174 -4.48 -1.96 15.32
C GLU A 174 -4.59 -2.83 14.05
N ASN A 175 -3.47 -3.01 13.33
CA ASN A 175 -3.35 -3.76 12.07
C ASN A 175 -3.80 -5.23 12.19
N LEU A 176 -5.10 -5.39 12.38
CA LEU A 176 -5.89 -6.60 12.44
C LEU A 176 -6.54 -6.75 11.07
N VAL A 177 -6.72 -7.99 10.65
CA VAL A 177 -7.49 -8.30 9.45
C VAL A 177 -8.83 -8.83 9.92
N LYS A 178 -9.92 -8.18 9.49
CA LYS A 178 -11.28 -8.72 9.65
C LYS A 178 -11.76 -9.20 8.30
N THR A 179 -11.96 -10.52 8.22
CA THR A 179 -12.42 -11.18 7.00
C THR A 179 -13.92 -11.46 7.08
N PHE A 180 -14.61 -11.21 5.98
CA PHE A 180 -16.02 -11.48 5.75
C PHE A 180 -16.13 -12.30 4.47
N VAL A 181 -17.06 -13.25 4.44
CA VAL A 181 -17.21 -14.18 3.32
C VAL A 181 -18.67 -14.20 2.91
N SER A 182 -18.94 -14.13 1.61
CA SER A 182 -20.29 -14.29 1.09
C SER A 182 -20.77 -15.74 1.20
N GLU A 183 -22.06 -15.94 1.01
CA GLU A 183 -22.57 -17.27 0.69
C GLU A 183 -21.94 -17.81 -0.61
N GLU A 184 -21.89 -19.14 -0.73
CA GLU A 184 -21.46 -19.82 -1.95
C GLU A 184 -22.56 -19.66 -3.02
N VAL A 185 -22.17 -19.33 -4.24
CA VAL A 185 -23.07 -19.35 -5.41
C VAL A 185 -22.50 -20.25 -6.50
N ASN A 186 -23.37 -20.96 -7.21
CA ASN A 186 -22.99 -21.79 -8.34
C ASN A 186 -23.11 -20.97 -9.64
N VAL A 187 -22.00 -20.81 -10.36
CA VAL A 187 -21.98 -20.18 -11.68
C VAL A 187 -21.37 -21.19 -12.66
N ASN A 188 -22.14 -21.58 -13.68
CA ASN A 188 -21.70 -22.54 -14.71
C ASN A 188 -21.11 -23.84 -14.15
N GLY A 189 -21.69 -24.38 -13.07
CA GLY A 189 -21.26 -25.64 -12.45
C GLY A 189 -20.07 -25.50 -11.49
N THR A 190 -19.49 -24.30 -11.35
CA THR A 190 -18.42 -24.03 -10.39
C THR A 190 -18.96 -23.24 -9.21
N ARG A 191 -18.55 -23.62 -7.99
CA ARG A 191 -18.93 -22.88 -6.79
C ARG A 191 -17.96 -21.72 -6.54
N HIS A 192 -18.52 -20.57 -6.27
CA HIS A 192 -17.82 -19.32 -6.06
C HIS A 192 -18.21 -18.67 -4.76
N ARG A 193 -17.31 -17.87 -4.20
CA ARG A 193 -17.59 -16.97 -3.09
C ARG A 193 -16.75 -15.71 -3.22
N ASN A 194 -17.21 -14.64 -2.61
CA ASN A 194 -16.44 -13.42 -2.44
C ASN A 194 -15.89 -13.37 -1.01
N VAL A 195 -14.59 -13.11 -0.89
CA VAL A 195 -13.93 -12.83 0.39
C VAL A 195 -13.62 -11.34 0.43
N VAL A 196 -14.08 -10.65 1.47
CA VAL A 196 -13.84 -9.24 1.72
C VAL A 196 -13.07 -9.11 3.01
N GLU A 197 -12.00 -8.32 2.99
CA GLU A 197 -11.11 -8.14 4.12
C GLU A 197 -10.92 -6.67 4.39
N ILE A 198 -11.16 -6.25 5.62
CA ILE A 198 -10.77 -4.92 6.08
C ILE A 198 -9.51 -5.08 6.92
N PHE A 199 -8.53 -4.24 6.66
CA PHE A 199 -7.33 -4.16 7.47
C PHE A 199 -6.80 -2.73 7.54
N ASN A 200 -5.93 -2.50 8.51
CA ASN A 200 -5.25 -1.23 8.74
C ASN A 200 -3.77 -1.40 8.40
N GLU A 201 -3.14 -0.37 7.81
CA GLU A 201 -1.69 -0.30 7.73
C GLU A 201 -1.23 1.03 8.36
N THR A 202 -0.59 0.93 9.53
CA THR A 202 -0.07 2.07 10.28
C THR A 202 1.45 2.02 10.35
N ILE A 203 2.12 2.99 9.72
CA ILE A 203 3.59 3.07 9.72
C ILE A 203 4.04 3.99 10.85
N TYR A 204 4.92 3.46 11.70
CA TYR A 204 5.55 4.16 12.81
C TYR A 204 7.07 4.02 12.70
N PHE A 205 7.81 5.11 12.88
CA PHE A 205 9.26 5.08 12.98
C PHE A 205 9.73 5.43 14.39
N SER A 206 10.65 4.63 14.93
CA SER A 206 11.13 4.79 16.31
C SER A 206 11.89 6.09 16.52
N GLY A 207 12.59 6.59 15.48
CA GLY A 207 13.41 7.81 15.55
C GLY A 207 12.60 9.09 15.75
N THR A 208 11.49 9.23 15.04
CA THR A 208 10.55 10.36 15.18
C THR A 208 9.52 10.14 16.28
N ASN A 209 9.40 8.90 16.74
CA ASN A 209 8.55 8.52 17.85
C ASN A 209 7.06 8.84 17.62
N SER A 210 6.68 8.91 16.35
CA SER A 210 5.37 9.33 15.89
C SER A 210 4.87 8.40 14.79
N VAL A 211 3.54 8.32 14.70
CA VAL A 211 2.88 7.66 13.58
C VAL A 211 3.05 8.55 12.37
N GLN A 212 3.55 7.96 11.29
CA GLN A 212 3.77 8.66 10.04
C GLN A 212 2.52 8.67 9.16
N THR A 213 1.81 7.54 9.15
CA THR A 213 0.59 7.36 8.36
C THR A 213 -0.22 6.22 8.94
N SER A 214 -1.54 6.29 8.84
CA SER A 214 -2.45 5.18 9.11
C SER A 214 -3.51 5.13 8.01
N LYS A 215 -3.67 3.99 7.36
CA LYS A 215 -4.57 3.83 6.21
C LYS A 215 -5.44 2.58 6.40
N MET A 216 -6.71 2.70 6.07
CA MET A 216 -7.67 1.59 6.08
C MET A 216 -7.86 1.08 4.67
N TYR A 217 -7.79 -0.23 4.50
CA TYR A 217 -7.91 -0.89 3.21
C TYR A 217 -9.05 -1.89 3.21
N LEU A 218 -9.66 -2.06 2.04
CA LEU A 218 -10.54 -3.17 1.73
C LEU A 218 -9.90 -3.98 0.61
N ARG A 219 -9.70 -5.28 0.86
CA ARG A 219 -9.32 -6.24 -0.16
C ARG A 219 -10.51 -7.14 -0.48
N THR A 220 -10.82 -7.32 -1.75
CA THR A 220 -11.79 -8.31 -2.22
C THR A 220 -11.09 -9.34 -3.10
N THR A 221 -11.28 -10.60 -2.77
CA THR A 221 -10.78 -11.73 -3.54
C THR A 221 -11.96 -12.61 -3.93
N MET A 222 -12.17 -12.76 -5.24
CA MET A 222 -13.08 -13.77 -5.77
C MET A 222 -12.40 -15.13 -5.66
N GLN A 223 -13.14 -16.14 -5.20
CA GLN A 223 -12.63 -17.49 -5.05
C GLN A 223 -13.52 -18.50 -5.76
N TYR A 224 -12.92 -19.61 -6.17
CA TYR A 224 -13.65 -20.81 -6.58
C TYR A 224 -13.22 -22.02 -5.76
N ARG A 225 -14.16 -22.95 -5.60
CA ARG A 225 -13.91 -24.19 -4.88
C ARG A 225 -13.24 -25.19 -5.82
N SER A 226 -12.05 -25.65 -5.45
CA SER A 226 -11.27 -26.66 -6.15
C SER A 226 -11.12 -27.88 -5.25
N CYS A 227 -11.71 -29.01 -5.63
CA CYS A 227 -11.65 -30.26 -4.86
C CYS A 227 -10.73 -31.28 -5.53
N SER A 228 -9.83 -31.86 -4.74
CA SER A 228 -9.19 -33.15 -5.06
C SER A 228 -10.01 -34.29 -4.45
N THR A 229 -9.59 -35.54 -4.68
CA THR A 229 -10.22 -36.74 -4.12
C THR A 229 -10.42 -36.69 -2.61
N TRP A 230 -9.56 -35.95 -1.88
CA TRP A 230 -9.52 -35.98 -0.42
C TRP A 230 -9.83 -34.65 0.26
N ARG A 231 -9.69 -33.51 -0.45
CA ARG A 231 -9.84 -32.17 0.16
C ARG A 231 -10.34 -31.15 -0.85
N CYS A 232 -11.15 -30.21 -0.38
CA CYS A 232 -11.49 -29.00 -1.11
C CYS A 232 -10.67 -27.82 -0.61
N SER A 233 -10.29 -26.95 -1.52
CA SER A 233 -9.57 -25.71 -1.25
C SER A 233 -10.23 -24.57 -2.01
N TRP A 234 -10.14 -23.37 -1.46
CA TRP A 234 -10.56 -22.17 -2.15
C TRP A 234 -9.37 -21.53 -2.84
N LYS A 235 -9.49 -21.35 -4.15
CA LYS A 235 -8.44 -20.75 -4.98
C LYS A 235 -8.93 -19.43 -5.53
N GLU A 236 -8.03 -18.47 -5.67
CA GLU A 236 -8.33 -17.19 -6.31
C GLU A 236 -8.86 -17.41 -7.72
N ASN A 237 -9.91 -16.67 -8.07
CA ASN A 237 -10.52 -16.71 -9.39
C ASN A 237 -10.33 -15.37 -10.12
N MET A 238 -9.92 -15.47 -11.38
CA MET A 238 -9.80 -14.34 -12.30
C MET A 238 -11.09 -14.04 -13.06
N TYR A 239 -12.22 -14.65 -12.69
CA TYR A 239 -13.51 -14.42 -13.34
C TYR A 239 -13.88 -12.93 -13.28
N PRO A 240 -14.27 -12.32 -14.42
CA PRO A 240 -14.72 -10.93 -14.45
C PRO A 240 -15.95 -10.71 -13.56
N ARG A 241 -15.93 -9.64 -12.77
CA ARG A 241 -16.99 -9.30 -11.83
C ARG A 241 -17.19 -7.80 -11.72
N THR A 242 -18.38 -7.38 -11.34
CA THR A 242 -18.64 -5.99 -10.95
C THR A 242 -18.73 -5.89 -9.43
N LEU A 243 -18.25 -4.77 -8.90
CA LEU A 243 -18.23 -4.48 -7.48
C LEU A 243 -19.10 -3.27 -7.20
N THR A 244 -20.03 -3.41 -6.26
CA THR A 244 -20.93 -2.34 -5.85
C THR A 244 -21.11 -2.35 -4.34
N THR A 245 -21.72 -1.31 -3.79
CA THR A 245 -21.99 -1.23 -2.36
C THR A 245 -23.38 -0.66 -2.09
N VAL A 246 -23.98 -1.05 -0.96
CA VAL A 246 -25.28 -0.55 -0.49
C VAL A 246 -25.12 -0.14 0.97
N GLY A 247 -25.46 1.11 1.30
CA GLY A 247 -25.39 1.63 2.68
C GLY A 247 -23.97 1.62 3.28
N PHE A 248 -22.94 1.57 2.44
CA PHE A 248 -21.54 1.44 2.87
C PHE A 248 -20.98 2.80 3.25
N HIS A 249 -20.85 3.05 4.55
CA HIS A 249 -20.59 4.37 5.10
C HIS A 249 -19.56 4.33 6.23
N CYS A 250 -18.70 5.35 6.27
CA CYS A 250 -17.75 5.56 7.35
C CYS A 250 -18.34 6.54 8.37
N SER A 251 -18.86 6.03 9.49
CA SER A 251 -19.57 6.81 10.51
C SER A 251 -18.72 7.91 11.16
N VAL A 252 -17.39 7.77 11.17
CA VAL A 252 -16.46 8.75 11.76
C VAL A 252 -15.83 9.69 10.73
N CYS A 253 -16.03 9.44 9.43
CA CYS A 253 -15.47 10.27 8.38
C CYS A 253 -16.34 11.50 8.04
N ASP A 254 -17.63 11.43 8.35
CA ASP A 254 -18.61 12.48 8.03
C ASP A 254 -18.77 13.52 9.15
N ILE A 255 -18.08 13.33 10.27
CA ILE A 255 -18.08 14.26 11.41
C ILE A 255 -17.17 15.43 11.03
N GLY A 256 -17.59 16.69 11.23
CA GLY A 256 -16.86 17.92 10.86
C GLY A 256 -15.46 18.13 11.48
N HIS A 257 -14.91 17.11 12.13
CA HIS A 257 -13.57 17.00 12.69
C HIS A 257 -12.94 15.63 12.35
N SER A 258 -13.25 15.06 11.18
CA SER A 258 -12.87 13.68 10.87
C SER A 258 -11.36 13.51 10.78
N PHE A 259 -10.80 12.80 11.76
CA PHE A 259 -9.43 12.29 11.72
C PHE A 259 -9.21 11.28 10.60
N TRP A 260 -10.28 10.82 9.94
CA TRP A 260 -10.21 9.91 8.80
C TRP A 260 -10.77 10.61 7.57
N SER A 261 -9.91 10.81 6.57
CA SER A 261 -10.32 11.28 5.25
C SER A 261 -10.90 10.12 4.47
N ASN A 262 -12.19 10.18 4.20
CA ASN A 262 -12.91 9.19 3.41
C ASN A 262 -12.38 9.12 1.96
N ARG A 263 -12.20 7.90 1.46
CA ARG A 263 -11.83 7.58 0.06
C ARG A 263 -12.70 6.46 -0.52
N LEU A 264 -13.89 6.22 0.04
CA LEU A 264 -14.87 5.25 -0.44
C LEU A 264 -15.33 5.56 -1.87
N SER A 265 -14.55 5.10 -2.84
CA SER A 265 -14.87 5.09 -4.25
C SER A 265 -14.55 3.72 -4.79
N PHE A 266 -15.60 2.98 -5.15
CA PHE A 266 -15.46 1.70 -5.82
C PHE A 266 -15.76 1.94 -7.29
N PRO A 267 -14.79 1.73 -8.20
CA PRO A 267 -15.07 1.88 -9.61
C PRO A 267 -16.15 0.89 -10.01
N ALA A 268 -17.19 1.37 -10.70
CA ALA A 268 -18.24 0.52 -11.30
C ALA A 268 -17.73 -0.33 -12.48
N ALA A 269 -16.41 -0.48 -12.60
CA ALA A 269 -15.75 -1.20 -13.66
C ALA A 269 -15.74 -2.71 -13.39
N THR A 270 -15.68 -3.48 -14.47
CA THR A 270 -15.43 -4.92 -14.41
C THR A 270 -13.98 -5.16 -13.97
N VAL A 271 -13.79 -5.96 -12.93
CA VAL A 271 -12.48 -6.33 -12.37
C VAL A 271 -12.33 -7.84 -12.32
N SER A 272 -11.10 -8.32 -12.17
CA SER A 272 -10.75 -9.74 -12.02
C SER A 272 -9.75 -9.94 -10.88
N GLY A 273 -9.66 -11.16 -10.35
CA GLY A 273 -8.67 -11.50 -9.29
C GLY A 273 -8.84 -10.68 -8.02
N SER A 274 -7.80 -10.55 -7.22
CA SER A 274 -7.83 -9.74 -5.99
C SER A 274 -7.70 -8.27 -6.33
N GLN A 275 -8.57 -7.47 -5.71
CA GLN A 275 -8.56 -6.01 -5.80
C GLN A 275 -8.43 -5.41 -4.41
N MET A 276 -7.68 -4.33 -4.31
CA MET A 276 -7.48 -3.60 -3.06
C MET A 276 -7.87 -2.14 -3.25
N TYR A 277 -8.57 -1.60 -2.26
CA TYR A 277 -9.06 -0.23 -2.26
C TYR A 277 -8.66 0.46 -0.96
N LEU A 278 -8.13 1.67 -1.06
CA LEU A 278 -7.97 2.56 0.07
C LEU A 278 -9.35 3.07 0.50
N LEU A 279 -9.77 2.74 1.71
CA LEU A 279 -11.05 3.19 2.27
C LEU A 279 -10.93 4.57 2.91
N ALA A 280 -9.87 4.78 3.69
CA ALA A 280 -9.64 6.04 4.39
C ALA A 280 -8.18 6.19 4.81
N GLU A 281 -7.79 7.44 5.04
CA GLU A 281 -6.48 7.81 5.54
C GLU A 281 -6.63 8.65 6.80
N TRP A 282 -5.87 8.31 7.84
CA TRP A 282 -5.82 9.09 9.06
C TRP A 282 -5.05 10.39 8.83
N ARG A 283 -5.62 11.49 9.29
CA ARG A 283 -5.04 12.82 9.24
C ARG A 283 -4.92 13.36 10.64
N PHE A 284 -3.72 13.83 10.96
CA PHE A 284 -3.53 14.61 12.17
C PHE A 284 -4.15 16.00 11.97
N ILE A 285 -5.15 16.34 12.78
CA ILE A 285 -5.76 17.68 12.81
C ILE A 285 -5.42 18.28 14.18
N ALA A 286 -4.59 19.31 14.20
CA ALA A 286 -4.35 20.13 15.38
C ALA A 286 -5.28 21.35 15.37
N PRO A 287 -5.70 21.88 16.54
CA PRO A 287 -5.53 21.37 17.90
C PRO A 287 -6.83 20.72 18.39
N VAL A 288 -6.91 19.37 18.43
CA VAL A 288 -8.16 18.69 18.84
C VAL A 288 -7.88 17.70 19.99
N ALA A 289 -8.79 17.68 20.96
CA ALA A 289 -8.64 17.00 22.26
C ALA A 289 -8.56 15.46 22.21
N ASN A 290 -8.93 14.82 21.09
CA ASN A 290 -8.83 13.37 20.94
C ASN A 290 -8.58 12.94 19.49
N PRO A 291 -7.32 12.91 19.03
CA PRO A 291 -6.98 12.50 17.66
C PRO A 291 -7.07 10.99 17.40
N HIS A 292 -7.58 10.22 18.36
CA HIS A 292 -7.55 8.76 18.40
C HIS A 292 -8.94 8.12 18.23
N ILE A 293 -9.79 8.68 17.36
CA ILE A 293 -11.08 8.07 17.02
C ILE A 293 -10.88 6.83 16.13
N ASN A 294 -11.44 5.69 16.55
CA ASN A 294 -11.51 4.48 15.75
C ASN A 294 -12.24 4.74 14.43
N TYR A 295 -11.56 4.46 13.31
CA TYR A 295 -12.23 4.20 12.04
C TYR A 295 -13.38 3.22 12.25
N ALA A 296 -14.56 3.59 11.79
CA ALA A 296 -15.73 2.75 11.86
C ALA A 296 -16.47 2.78 10.52
N ILE A 297 -16.62 1.61 9.91
CA ILE A 297 -17.31 1.43 8.64
C ILE A 297 -18.33 0.30 8.72
N SER A 298 -19.48 0.50 8.09
CA SER A 298 -20.44 -0.59 7.91
C SER A 298 -21.26 -0.44 6.63
N GLY A 299 -21.78 -1.56 6.15
CA GLY A 299 -22.69 -1.64 5.02
C GLY A 299 -22.51 -2.94 4.24
N THR A 300 -23.11 -3.03 3.06
CA THR A 300 -23.05 -4.23 2.24
C THR A 300 -22.12 -4.02 1.05
N PHE A 301 -21.13 -4.89 0.92
CA PHE A 301 -20.27 -4.98 -0.27
C PHE A 301 -20.82 -6.10 -1.18
N ILE A 302 -21.04 -5.81 -2.45
CA ILE A 302 -21.70 -6.73 -3.39
C ILE A 302 -20.77 -7.02 -4.55
N CYS A 303 -20.45 -8.30 -4.71
CA CYS A 303 -19.76 -8.83 -5.87
C CYS A 303 -20.79 -9.48 -6.80
N THR A 304 -20.86 -9.04 -8.06
CA THR A 304 -21.79 -9.61 -9.05
C THR A 304 -21.02 -10.30 -10.19
N VAL A 305 -21.36 -11.56 -10.44
CA VAL A 305 -20.74 -12.41 -11.46
C VAL A 305 -21.84 -13.06 -12.29
N VAL A 306 -21.87 -12.80 -13.60
CA VAL A 306 -22.86 -13.38 -14.54
C VAL A 306 -24.30 -13.28 -13.99
N GLY A 307 -24.67 -12.10 -13.48
CA GLY A 307 -26.01 -11.86 -12.91
C GLY A 307 -26.25 -12.42 -11.50
N HIS A 308 -25.31 -13.17 -10.92
CA HIS A 308 -25.40 -13.64 -9.53
C HIS A 308 -24.72 -12.67 -8.58
N ALA A 309 -25.47 -12.13 -7.62
CA ALA A 309 -24.95 -11.26 -6.57
C ALA A 309 -24.50 -12.06 -5.34
N MET A 310 -23.34 -11.70 -4.80
CA MET A 310 -22.73 -12.26 -3.60
C MET A 310 -22.55 -11.13 -2.57
N PRO A 311 -23.60 -10.79 -1.81
CA PRO A 311 -23.54 -9.73 -0.82
C PRO A 311 -22.72 -10.17 0.40
N VAL A 312 -22.00 -9.22 0.98
CA VAL A 312 -21.22 -9.39 2.21
C VAL A 312 -21.49 -8.20 3.11
N ASN A 313 -22.05 -8.45 4.29
CA ASN A 313 -22.25 -7.42 5.30
C ASN A 313 -20.94 -7.19 6.04
N VAL A 314 -20.39 -5.99 5.85
CA VAL A 314 -19.11 -5.56 6.38
C VAL A 314 -19.36 -4.65 7.57
N SER A 315 -18.57 -4.83 8.63
CA SER A 315 -18.62 -4.00 9.82
C SER A 315 -17.26 -3.95 10.52
N TRP A 316 -16.74 -2.76 10.77
CA TRP A 316 -15.51 -2.53 11.53
C TRP A 316 -15.77 -1.37 12.49
N TYR A 317 -15.41 -1.53 13.77
CA TYR A 317 -15.62 -0.58 14.87
C TYR A 317 -14.44 -0.64 15.84
#